data_AF-A0A6L5FNV5-F1
#
_entry.id   AF-A0A6L5FNV5-F1
#
_cell.length_a   1.000
_cell.length_b   1.000
_cell.length_c   1.000
_cell.angle_alpha   90.00
_cell.angle_beta   90.00
_cell.angle_gamma   90.00
#
_symmetry.space_group_name_H-M   'P 1'
#
loop_
_entity.id
_entity.type
_entity.pdbx_description
1 polymer ?
#
loop_
_entity_poly.entity_id
_entity_poly.type
_entity_poly.pdbx_seq_one_letter_code
_entity_poly.pdbx_strand_id
1 'polypeptide(L)' 'MRCETAHEVIETLGGRSAFAEWFGVDPRTVTMWRVRGFPANTYLVMTTRLKREKRIEVPPSAWGMIEVDEAS' A
#
# COMPACT_ATOMS: atom_id res chain seq x y z
N MET A 1 5.40 5.57 -11.06
CA MET A 1 6.43 5.06 -10.12
C MET A 1 5.91 3.76 -9.55
N ARG A 2 6.76 2.75 -9.38
CA ARG A 2 6.36 1.44 -8.88
C ARG A 2 7.02 1.18 -7.53
N CYS A 3 6.23 0.74 -6.56
CA CYS A 3 6.68 0.31 -5.24
C CYS A 3 6.28 -1.15 -5.06
N GLU A 4 7.18 -1.99 -4.57
CA GLU A 4 6.95 -3.43 -4.43
C GLU A 4 6.42 -3.80 -3.03
N THR A 5 6.62 -2.92 -2.05
CA THR A 5 6.27 -3.20 -0.65
C THR A 5 5.48 -2.08 0.00
N ALA A 6 4.73 -2.42 1.05
CA ALA A 6 4.05 -1.42 1.88
C ALA A 6 5.04 -0.41 2.50
N HIS A 7 6.25 -0.87 2.85
CA HIS A 7 7.30 -0.01 3.36
C HIS A 7 7.69 1.08 2.36
N GLU A 8 7.98 0.71 1.11
CA GLU A 8 8.36 1.66 0.06
C GLU A 8 7.28 2.69 -0.21
N VAL A 9 6.01 2.25 -0.28
CA VAL A 9 4.87 3.16 -0.46
C VAL A 9 4.80 4.18 0.67
N ILE A 10 4.94 3.74 1.92
CA ILE A 10 4.86 4.60 3.09
C ILE A 10 6.01 5.61 3.12
N GLU A 11 7.24 5.18 2.85
CA GLU A 11 8.39 6.09 2.80
C GLU A 11 8.27 7.11 1.66
N THR A 12 7.84 6.65 0.49
CA THR A 12 7.64 7.49 -0.69
C THR A 12 6.60 8.59 -0.47
N LEU A 13 5.60 8.32 0.38
CA LEU A 13 4.57 9.29 0.74
C LEU A 13 4.96 10.24 1.88
N GLY A 14 6.22 10.25 2.31
CA GLY A 14 6.71 11.10 3.40
C GLY A 14 6.65 10.44 4.77
N GLY A 15 6.62 9.10 4.80
CA GLY A 15 6.64 8.30 6.00
C GLY A 15 5.28 8.17 6.68
N ARG A 16 5.32 7.64 7.91
CA ARG A 16 4.15 7.18 8.66
C ARG A 16 3.07 8.25 8.84
N SER A 17 3.45 9.45 9.26
CA SER A 17 2.48 10.51 9.59
C SER A 17 1.78 11.05 8.35
N ALA A 18 2.54 11.28 7.27
CA ALA A 18 1.99 11.77 6.00
C ALA A 18 1.09 10.72 5.34
N PHE A 19 1.48 9.44 5.39
CA PHE A 19 0.62 8.35 4.92
C PHE A 19 -0.68 8.26 5.73
N ALA A 20 -0.58 8.34 7.06
CA ALA A 20 -1.73 8.25 7.97
C ALA A 20 -2.75 9.37 7.71
N GLU A 21 -2.28 10.60 7.57
CA GLU A 21 -3.11 11.76 7.22
C GLU A 21 -3.76 11.59 5.85
N TRP A 22 -2.98 11.20 4.84
CA TRP A 22 -3.49 11.00 3.49
C TRP A 22 -4.56 9.90 3.43
N PHE A 23 -4.32 8.75 4.06
CA PHE A 23 -5.23 7.62 4.00
C PHE A 23 -6.41 7.72 4.99
N GLY A 24 -6.27 8.52 6.05
CA GLY A 24 -7.30 8.70 7.08
C GLY A 24 -7.29 7.62 8.16
N VAL A 25 -6.09 7.21 8.62
CA VAL A 25 -5.92 6.16 9.65
C VAL A 25 -4.96 6.62 10.76
N ASP A 26 -4.96 5.92 11.89
CA ASP A 26 -4.03 6.23 12.99
C ASP A 26 -2.57 5.90 12.59
N PRO A 27 -1.57 6.77 12.89
CA PRO A 27 -0.17 6.50 12.59
C PRO A 27 0.37 5.17 13.14
N ARG A 28 -0.11 4.69 14.30
CA ARG A 28 0.26 3.38 14.85
C ARG A 28 -0.20 2.23 13.97
N THR A 29 -1.34 2.37 13.30
CA THR A 29 -1.83 1.39 12.31
C THR A 29 -0.83 1.28 11.16
N VAL A 30 -0.31 2.42 10.68
CA VAL A 30 0.68 2.48 9.60
C VAL A 30 2.00 1.84 10.01
N THR A 31 2.44 1.96 11.27
CA THR A 31 3.61 1.22 11.78
C THR A 31 3.45 -0.28 11.61
N MET A 32 2.27 -0.83 11.89
CA MET A 32 2.00 -2.27 11.71
C MET A 32 2.03 -2.67 10.23
N TRP A 33 1.51 -1.82 9.34
CA TRP A 33 1.50 -2.08 7.90
C TRP A 33 2.89 -2.07 7.27
N ARG A 34 3.83 -1.24 7.78
CA ARG A 34 5.23 -1.28 7.34
C ARG A 34 5.89 -2.64 7.55
N VAL A 35 5.50 -3.34 8.61
CA VAL A 35 6.11 -4.61 9.00
C VAL A 35 5.37 -5.80 8.39
N ARG A 36 4.04 -5.73 8.33
CA ARG A 36 3.18 -6.87 7.97
C ARG A 36 2.60 -6.80 6.55
N GLY A 37 2.81 -5.70 5.83
CA GLY A 37 2.11 -5.42 4.59
C GLY A 37 0.76 -4.74 4.83
N PHE A 38 0.14 -4.30 3.74
CA PHE A 38 -1.18 -3.68 3.80
C PHE A 38 -2.28 -4.73 4.04
N PRO A 39 -3.36 -4.40 4.77
CA PRO A 39 -4.47 -5.31 4.96
C PRO A 39 -5.21 -5.58 3.65
N ALA A 40 -5.47 -6.84 3.32
CA ALA A 40 -6.07 -7.26 2.05
C ALA A 40 -7.39 -6.52 1.70
N ASN A 41 -8.23 -6.21 2.69
CA ASN A 41 -9.47 -5.46 2.50
C ASN A 41 -9.27 -4.01 2.03
N THR A 42 -8.05 -3.47 2.07
CA THR A 42 -7.72 -2.13 1.57
C THR A 42 -7.27 -2.12 0.11
N TYR A 43 -7.06 -3.29 -0.53
CA TYR A 43 -6.44 -3.40 -1.84
C TYR A 43 -7.07 -2.51 -2.90
N LEU A 44 -8.38 -2.66 -3.16
CA LEU A 44 -9.08 -1.90 -4.21
C LEU A 44 -9.07 -0.40 -3.96
N VAL A 45 -9.39 0.03 -2.74
CA VAL A 45 -9.47 1.45 -2.40
C VAL A 45 -8.08 2.11 -2.45
N MET A 46 -7.06 1.44 -1.92
CA MET A 46 -5.72 2.01 -1.80
C MET A 46 -5.00 2.01 -3.15
N THR A 47 -5.05 0.93 -3.93
CA THR A 47 -4.45 0.90 -5.28
C THR A 47 -5.05 1.95 -6.21
N THR A 48 -6.38 2.07 -6.24
CA THR A 48 -7.09 3.08 -7.02
C THR A 48 -6.64 4.49 -6.63
N ARG A 49 -6.56 4.75 -5.33
CA ARG A 49 -6.22 6.08 -4.80
C ARG A 49 -4.74 6.42 -4.99
N LEU A 50 -3.83 5.47 -4.79
CA LEU A 50 -2.40 5.60 -5.08
C LEU A 50 -2.14 5.91 -6.55
N LYS A 51 -2.80 5.18 -7.46
CA LYS A 51 -2.67 5.41 -8.90
C LYS A 51 -3.19 6.79 -9.30
N ARG A 52 -4.39 7.16 -8.82
CA ARG A 52 -5.05 8.43 -9.16
C ARG A 52 -4.35 9.65 -8.57
N GLU A 53 -4.02 9.64 -7.28
CA GLU A 53 -3.55 10.83 -6.57
C GLU A 53 -2.03 10.95 -6.53
N LYS A 54 -1.32 9.82 -6.56
CA LYS A 54 0.14 9.76 -6.34
C LYS A 54 0.91 9.20 -7.53
N ARG A 55 0.23 8.64 -8.54
CA ARG A 55 0.84 7.96 -9.70
C ARG A 55 1.79 6.82 -9.27
N ILE A 56 1.41 6.15 -8.18
CA ILE A 56 2.12 4.99 -7.62
C ILE A 56 1.34 3.73 -8.00
N GLU A 57 2.05 2.76 -8.56
CA GLU A 57 1.55 1.40 -8.79
C GLU A 57 2.20 0.46 -7.79
N VAL A 58 1.41 -0.48 -7.26
CA VAL A 58 1.84 -1.40 -6.21
C VAL A 58 1.24 -2.78 -6.50
N PRO A 59 2.04 -3.85 -6.50
CA PRO A 59 1.54 -5.20 -6.77
C PRO A 59 0.72 -5.76 -5.60
N PRO A 60 -0.16 -6.74 -5.82
CA PRO A 60 -0.96 -7.36 -4.76
C PRO A 60 -0.13 -8.03 -3.66
N SER A 61 1.12 -8.39 -3.94
CA SER A 61 2.06 -8.92 -2.95
C SER A 61 2.29 -7.97 -1.78
N ALA A 62 2.19 -6.64 -1.97
CA ALA A 62 2.25 -5.67 -0.87
C ALA A 62 1.06 -5.77 0.11
N TRP A 63 -0.02 -6.45 -0.29
CA TRP A 63 -1.18 -6.81 0.54
C TRP A 63 -1.16 -8.26 1.01
N GLY A 64 -0.05 -8.99 0.80
CA GLY A 64 0.05 -10.42 1.08
C GLY A 64 -0.83 -11.28 0.18
N MET A 65 -1.30 -10.75 -0.94
CA MET A 65 -2.10 -11.49 -1.92
C MET A 65 -1.18 -12.23 -2.88
N ILE A 66 -1.60 -13.44 -3.26
CA ILE A 66 -0.95 -14.24 -4.30
C ILE A 66 -1.76 -14.02 -5.58
N GLU A 67 -1.12 -13.47 -6.61
CA GLU A 67 -1.68 -13.51 -7.96
C GLU A 67 -1.48 -14.93 -8.49
N VAL A 68 -2.59 -15.58 -8.87
CA VAL A 68 -2.53 -16.83 -9.63
C VAL A 68 -2.42 -16.42 -11.09
N ASP A 69 -1.28 -16.72 -11.71
CA ASP A 69 -1.09 -16.52 -13.14
C ASP A 69 -1.94 -17.58 -13.85
N GLU A 70 -3.09 -17.19 -14.43
CA GLU A 70 -3.91 -18.08 -15.27
C GLU A 70 -3.21 -18.28 -16.62
N ALA A 71 -2.04 -18.91 -16.57
CA ALA A 71 -1.40 -19.58 -17.69
C ALA A 71 -1.42 -21.08 -17.36
N SER A 72 -2.57 -21.72 -17.57
CA SER A 72 -2.74 -23.18 -17.57
C SER A 72 -3.44 -23.59 -18.85
#